data_AF-A0A075GC78-F1
#
_entry.id   AF-A0A075GC78-F1
#
_cell.length_a   1.000
_cell.length_b   1.000
_cell.length_c   1.000
_cell.angle_alpha   90.00
_cell.angle_beta   90.00
_cell.angle_gamma   90.00
#
_symmetry.space_group_name_H-M   'P 1'
#
loop_
_entity.id
_entity.type
_entity.pdbx_description
1 polymer ?
#
loop_
_entity_poly.entity_id
_entity_poly.type
_entity_poly.pdbx_seq_one_letter_code
_entity_poly.pdbx_strand_id
1 'polypeptide(L)'
;MLSGFVKDYDGEFGLTIMIVNVQGNVVHVAQPTPNSDGNYSSVTIASGMIKLVGEYIVKVNYGPQSNQTIFEFVGGEGSIPSAAPQEAPEPVVETVVEPEPEPVMEASEPVCGKGTVLKDGLCVVEENERGGGCLIATAAYGSEMAPQIQFLREIRDNTVLQTESGTSFMTGFNQFYYSFSPVIADYERENPAFKETVKLALTPMLTSLAILNYVDIDSEAEMLGYGIGIILLNIGMYFVAPAIIIMKIKNRK
;
A
#
# COMPACT_ATOMS: atom_id res chain seq x y z
N MET A 1 13.53 25.24 12.05
CA MET A 1 14.40 25.54 10.89
C MET A 1 15.29 24.33 10.69
N LEU A 2 15.41 23.84 9.46
CA LEU A 2 16.27 22.71 9.11
C LEU A 2 17.42 23.25 8.24
N SER A 3 18.64 22.88 8.54
CA SER A 3 19.82 23.30 7.78
C SER A 3 20.87 22.20 7.76
N GLY A 4 21.68 22.17 6.71
CA GLY A 4 22.76 21.21 6.59
C GLY A 4 23.67 21.52 5.41
N PHE A 5 24.62 20.61 5.18
CA PHE A 5 25.63 20.70 4.15
C PHE A 5 25.69 19.40 3.35
N VAL A 6 25.70 19.52 2.04
CA VAL A 6 25.94 18.42 1.09
C VAL A 6 27.42 18.40 0.77
N LYS A 7 28.08 17.29 1.10
CA LYS A 7 29.49 17.10 0.78
C LYS A 7 29.64 16.83 -0.71
N ASP A 8 30.62 17.47 -1.34
CA ASP A 8 30.93 17.31 -2.77
C ASP A 8 29.71 17.62 -3.67
N TYR A 9 29.00 18.71 -3.37
CA TYR A 9 27.84 19.15 -4.12
C TYR A 9 28.18 19.47 -5.59
N ASP A 10 27.56 18.74 -6.51
CA ASP A 10 27.76 18.84 -7.96
C ASP A 10 26.54 19.42 -8.71
N GLY A 11 25.41 19.61 -8.02
CA GLY A 11 24.16 20.10 -8.60
C GLY A 11 23.43 19.13 -9.52
N GLU A 12 23.90 17.88 -9.67
CA GLU A 12 23.27 16.89 -10.56
C GLU A 12 21.96 16.33 -9.99
N PHE A 13 21.86 16.27 -8.66
CA PHE A 13 20.72 15.66 -7.97
C PHE A 13 19.85 16.70 -7.25
N GLY A 14 18.58 16.37 -7.05
CA GLY A 14 17.68 17.15 -6.20
C GLY A 14 17.86 16.79 -4.73
N LEU A 15 18.01 17.79 -3.86
CA LEU A 15 17.98 17.57 -2.41
C LEU A 15 16.53 17.44 -1.93
N THR A 16 16.24 16.39 -1.17
CA THR A 16 14.90 16.15 -0.59
C THR A 16 15.00 15.96 0.91
N ILE A 17 14.23 16.76 1.65
CA ILE A 17 14.02 16.66 3.10
C ILE A 17 12.63 16.07 3.33
N MET A 18 12.54 15.01 4.13
CA MET A 18 11.31 14.32 4.49
C MET A 18 11.17 14.25 6.00
N ILE A 19 10.02 14.61 6.53
CA ILE A 19 9.70 14.46 7.95
C ILE A 19 8.71 13.31 8.09
N VAL A 20 9.03 12.36 8.97
CA VAL A 20 8.26 11.15 9.23
C VAL A 20 7.88 11.10 10.70
N ASN A 21 6.64 10.74 11.03
CA ASN A 21 6.22 10.56 12.41
C ASN A 21 6.62 9.18 12.96
N VAL A 22 6.42 8.95 14.27
CA VAL A 22 6.70 7.65 14.92
C VAL A 22 5.95 6.45 14.32
N GLN A 23 4.85 6.69 13.59
CA GLN A 23 4.06 5.64 12.93
C GLN A 23 4.58 5.31 11.53
N GLY A 24 5.64 5.96 11.07
CA GLY A 24 6.21 5.77 9.73
C GLY A 24 5.51 6.55 8.62
N ASN A 25 4.54 7.41 8.95
CA ASN A 25 3.84 8.25 7.97
C ASN A 25 4.67 9.48 7.62
N VAL A 26 4.76 9.79 6.32
CA VAL A 26 5.39 11.02 5.84
C VAL A 26 4.44 12.19 6.09
N VAL A 27 4.88 13.15 6.91
CA VAL A 27 4.08 14.30 7.32
C VAL A 27 4.50 15.60 6.64
N HIS A 28 5.72 15.66 6.08
CA HIS A 28 6.19 16.81 5.31
C HIS A 28 7.31 16.42 4.34
N VAL A 29 7.35 17.08 3.19
CA VAL A 29 8.43 16.96 2.19
C VAL A 29 8.81 18.36 1.70
N ALA A 30 10.11 18.65 1.65
CA ALA A 30 10.66 19.88 1.11
C ALA A 30 11.83 19.56 0.17
N GLN A 31 11.99 20.35 -0.88
CA GLN A 31 13.08 20.18 -1.84
C GLN A 31 13.84 21.50 -2.02
N PRO A 32 14.57 21.97 -0.98
CA PRO A 32 15.35 23.19 -1.10
C PRO A 32 16.54 22.96 -2.04
N THR A 33 16.85 23.95 -2.86
CA THR A 33 18.06 23.93 -3.70
C THR A 33 19.27 24.32 -2.85
N PRO A 34 20.31 23.48 -2.72
CA PRO A 34 21.54 23.87 -2.06
C PRO A 34 22.25 25.02 -2.79
N ASN A 35 23.00 25.83 -2.05
CA ASN A 35 23.88 26.85 -2.61
C ASN A 35 25.06 26.17 -3.33
N SER A 36 25.82 26.95 -4.11
CA SER A 36 27.06 26.48 -4.78
C SER A 36 28.04 25.78 -3.84
N ASP A 37 28.01 26.18 -2.57
CA ASP A 37 28.89 25.66 -1.52
C ASP A 37 28.27 24.45 -0.80
N GLY A 38 27.22 23.82 -1.34
CA GLY A 38 26.56 22.65 -0.77
C GLY A 38 25.68 22.92 0.46
N ASN A 39 25.68 24.13 1.00
CA ASN A 39 24.83 24.52 2.13
C ASN A 39 23.37 24.68 1.72
N TYR A 40 22.45 24.17 2.53
CA TYR A 40 21.01 24.34 2.34
C TYR A 40 20.32 24.69 3.66
N SER A 41 19.18 25.37 3.54
CA SER A 41 18.26 25.57 4.66
C SER A 41 16.82 25.53 4.19
N SER A 42 15.94 25.06 5.05
CA SER A 42 14.50 25.02 4.83
C SER A 42 13.77 25.38 6.12
N VAL A 43 12.77 26.24 5.99
CA VAL A 43 11.89 26.62 7.10
C VAL A 43 10.54 25.97 6.85
N THR A 44 10.07 25.21 7.82
CA THR A 44 8.73 24.65 7.84
C THR A 44 8.06 24.98 9.16
N ILE A 45 6.77 25.27 9.10
CA ILE A 45 5.95 25.51 10.28
C ILE A 45 5.36 24.16 10.67
N ALA A 46 5.49 23.79 11.95
CA ALA A 46 4.83 22.60 12.49
C ALA A 46 3.31 22.83 12.49
N SER A 47 2.66 22.41 11.40
CA SER A 47 1.23 22.57 11.15
C SER A 47 0.74 21.44 10.22
N GLY A 48 -0.58 21.36 10.01
CA GLY A 48 -1.17 20.41 9.08
C GLY A 48 -1.07 18.96 9.56
N MET A 49 -0.10 18.20 9.07
CA MET A 49 0.13 16.79 9.44
C MET A 49 1.15 16.63 10.57
N ILE A 50 1.92 17.69 10.90
CA ILE A 50 2.79 17.77 12.08
C ILE A 50 1.98 18.44 13.20
N LYS A 51 1.12 17.66 13.87
CA LYS A 51 0.21 18.16 14.93
C LYS A 51 0.34 17.43 16.25
N LEU A 52 0.73 16.16 16.21
CA LEU A 52 0.79 15.33 17.40
C LEU A 52 2.12 15.58 18.12
N VAL A 53 2.04 15.75 19.43
CA VAL A 53 3.23 15.79 20.30
C VAL A 53 3.96 14.46 20.18
N GLY A 54 5.29 14.51 20.05
CA GLY A 54 6.13 13.33 19.97
C GLY A 54 7.35 13.50 19.06
N GLU A 55 8.09 12.41 18.88
CA GLU A 55 9.31 12.39 18.08
C GLU A 55 9.01 12.33 16.57
N TYR A 56 9.80 13.04 15.80
CA TYR A 56 9.76 13.06 14.35
C TYR A 56 11.16 12.85 13.79
N ILE A 57 11.24 12.03 12.75
CA ILE A 57 12.49 11.72 12.05
C ILE A 57 12.57 12.61 10.81
N VAL A 58 13.63 13.41 10.71
CA VAL A 58 13.98 14.19 9.53
C VAL A 58 14.99 13.38 8.72
N LYS A 59 14.60 12.97 7.53
CA LYS A 59 15.45 12.28 6.55
C LYS A 59 15.82 13.24 5.44
N VAL A 60 17.10 13.30 5.08
CA VAL A 60 17.60 14.12 3.97
C VAL A 60 18.29 13.21 2.97
N ASN A 61 17.99 13.39 1.68
CA ASN A 61 18.58 12.64 0.58
C ASN A 61 19.07 13.60 -0.51
N TYR A 62 20.25 13.32 -1.05
CA TYR A 62 20.87 14.00 -2.20
C TYR A 62 21.55 12.93 -3.07
N GLY A 63 20.89 12.51 -4.16
CA GLY A 63 21.39 11.41 -4.99
C GLY A 63 21.67 10.15 -4.14
N PRO A 64 22.91 9.64 -4.09
CA PRO A 64 23.29 8.50 -3.25
C PRO A 64 23.55 8.86 -1.77
N GLN A 65 23.70 10.15 -1.44
CA GLN A 65 23.97 10.59 -0.07
C GLN A 65 22.67 10.70 0.71
N SER A 66 22.65 10.18 1.94
CA SER A 66 21.50 10.31 2.85
C SER A 66 21.96 10.51 4.29
N ASN A 67 21.18 11.24 5.08
CA ASN A 67 21.40 11.42 6.51
C ASN A 67 20.05 11.62 7.22
N GLN A 68 20.01 11.41 8.53
CA GLN A 68 18.80 11.61 9.32
C GLN A 68 19.09 12.16 10.72
N THR A 69 18.11 12.86 11.26
CA THR A 69 18.12 13.35 12.64
C THR A 69 16.71 13.27 13.23
N ILE A 70 16.59 13.42 14.54
CA ILE A 70 15.32 13.32 15.25
C ILE A 70 15.08 14.66 15.97
N PHE A 71 13.84 15.12 15.96
CA PHE A 71 13.40 16.20 16.84
C PHE A 71 12.11 15.82 17.54
N GLU A 72 11.91 16.32 18.76
CA GLU A 72 10.67 16.17 19.48
C GLU A 72 9.80 17.43 19.28
N PHE A 73 8.55 17.23 18.88
CA PHE A 73 7.55 18.29 18.84
C PHE A 73 6.75 18.26 20.13
N VAL A 74 6.81 19.35 20.92
CA VAL A 74 6.14 19.44 22.23
C VAL A 74 4.78 20.15 22.19
N GLY A 75 4.29 20.53 21.00
CA GLY A 75 3.03 21.24 20.83
C GLY A 75 3.17 22.75 21.07
N GLY A 76 2.51 23.56 20.24
CA GLY A 76 2.48 25.01 20.39
C GLY A 76 1.43 25.65 19.48
N GLU A 77 0.53 26.44 20.06
CA GLU A 77 -0.30 27.36 19.28
C GLU A 77 0.56 28.55 18.86
N GLY A 78 0.49 28.93 17.59
CA GLY A 78 1.35 29.93 16.96
C GLY A 78 1.34 31.30 17.64
N SER A 79 2.16 31.45 18.67
CA SER A 79 2.72 32.69 19.16
C SER A 79 4.10 32.34 19.69
N ILE A 80 5.13 33.04 19.24
CA ILE A 80 6.48 32.92 19.82
C ILE A 80 6.34 33.40 21.27
N PRO A 81 6.51 32.56 22.30
CA PRO A 81 6.78 33.08 23.62
C PRO A 81 8.22 33.60 23.55
N SER A 82 8.38 34.90 23.76
CA SER A 82 9.69 35.46 24.07
C SER A 82 10.25 34.66 25.24
N ALA A 83 11.28 33.85 24.99
CA ALA A 83 12.00 33.16 26.04
C ALA A 83 12.52 34.21 27.02
N ALA A 84 12.10 34.11 28.29
CA ALA A 84 12.79 34.79 29.37
C ALA A 84 14.24 34.28 29.42
N PRO A 85 15.24 35.12 29.75
CA PRO A 85 16.63 34.68 29.83
C PRO A 85 16.76 33.51 30.81
N GLN A 86 17.15 32.33 30.31
CA GLN A 86 17.63 31.25 31.16
C GLN A 86 19.08 31.53 31.52
N GLU A 87 19.36 31.45 32.83
CA GLU A 87 20.70 31.59 33.41
C GLU A 87 21.69 30.59 32.79
N ALA A 88 22.92 31.06 32.65
CA ALA A 88 24.05 30.30 32.11
C ALA A 88 24.29 29.02 32.93
N PRO A 89 24.48 27.86 32.28
CA PRO A 89 25.03 26.71 32.97
C PRO A 89 26.51 26.96 33.27
N GLU A 90 26.91 26.64 34.50
CA GLU A 90 28.30 26.62 34.98
C GLU A 90 29.19 25.70 34.11
N PRO A 91 30.50 25.98 34.01
CA PRO A 91 31.37 25.23 33.11
C PRO A 91 31.62 23.82 33.66
N VAL A 92 31.16 22.81 32.90
CA VAL A 92 31.55 21.42 33.13
C VAL A 92 32.87 21.16 32.40
N VAL A 93 33.82 20.64 33.18
CA VAL A 93 35.21 20.34 32.86
C VAL A 93 35.34 19.45 31.60
N GLU A 94 36.23 19.85 30.69
CA GLU A 94 36.69 19.04 29.55
C GLU A 94 37.29 17.71 30.04
N THR A 95 36.63 16.60 29.73
CA THR A 95 37.29 15.30 29.64
C THR A 95 37.45 14.94 28.17
N VAL A 96 38.71 14.92 27.75
CA VAL A 96 39.20 14.44 26.45
C VAL A 96 38.70 13.02 26.22
N VAL A 97 37.88 12.82 25.18
CA VAL A 97 37.51 11.48 24.68
C VAL A 97 38.25 11.24 23.37
N GLU A 98 39.04 10.18 23.40
CA GLU A 98 39.84 9.62 22.31
C GLU A 98 38.92 9.05 21.21
N PRO A 99 39.24 9.16 19.90
CA PRO A 99 38.34 8.70 18.86
C PRO A 99 38.41 7.17 18.68
N GLU A 100 37.27 6.50 18.78
CA GLU A 100 37.11 5.09 18.37
C GLU A 100 37.23 4.93 16.85
N PRO A 101 37.73 3.77 16.36
CA PRO A 101 38.01 3.56 14.94
C PRO A 101 36.73 3.34 14.12
N GLU A 102 36.72 3.89 12.91
CA GLU A 102 35.61 3.81 11.95
C GLU A 102 35.25 2.36 11.58
N PRO A 103 33.95 2.00 11.50
CA PRO A 103 33.54 0.69 11.03
C PRO A 103 33.68 0.62 9.50
N VAL A 104 34.30 -0.47 9.05
CA VAL A 104 34.52 -0.83 7.66
C VAL A 104 33.18 -1.00 6.94
N MET A 105 33.03 -0.33 5.80
CA MET A 105 31.87 -0.42 4.91
C MET A 105 31.70 -1.86 4.38
N GLU A 106 30.67 -2.57 4.83
CA GLU A 106 30.09 -3.65 4.02
C GLU A 106 29.20 -3.02 2.94
N ALA A 107 29.40 -3.49 1.70
CA ALA A 107 28.72 -2.99 0.52
C ALA A 107 27.19 -3.10 0.68
N SER A 108 26.50 -1.97 0.57
CA SER A 108 25.05 -1.91 0.53
C SER A 108 24.55 -2.67 -0.70
N GLU A 109 23.83 -3.76 -0.45
CA GLU A 109 23.13 -4.52 -1.47
C GLU A 109 22.17 -3.60 -2.26
N PRO A 110 22.06 -3.74 -3.59
CA PRO A 110 21.22 -2.87 -4.40
C PRO A 110 19.73 -3.01 -4.01
N VAL A 111 19.10 -1.87 -3.69
CA VAL A 111 17.68 -1.82 -3.32
C VAL A 111 16.82 -1.89 -4.58
N CYS A 112 16.05 -2.97 -4.71
CA CYS A 112 15.13 -3.17 -5.81
C CYS A 112 13.84 -2.34 -5.67
N GLY A 113 13.24 -1.95 -6.79
CA GLY A 113 12.01 -1.14 -6.84
C GLY A 113 10.77 -1.92 -6.35
N LYS A 114 9.65 -1.21 -6.13
CA LYS A 114 8.40 -1.85 -5.70
C LYS A 114 7.96 -2.96 -6.69
N GLY A 115 7.75 -4.17 -6.17
CA GLY A 115 7.38 -5.36 -6.94
C GLY A 115 8.57 -6.18 -7.47
N THR A 116 9.79 -5.86 -7.06
CA THR A 116 11.01 -6.62 -7.39
C THR A 116 11.81 -6.94 -6.13
N VAL A 117 12.37 -8.14 -6.07
CA VAL A 117 13.30 -8.57 -5.02
C VAL A 117 14.68 -8.80 -5.59
N LEU A 118 15.68 -8.64 -4.73
CA LEU A 118 17.05 -8.94 -5.08
C LEU A 118 17.27 -10.46 -5.00
N LYS A 119 17.42 -11.13 -6.16
CA LYS A 119 17.92 -12.52 -6.25
C LYS A 119 19.21 -12.52 -7.08
N ASP A 120 20.27 -13.11 -6.55
CA ASP A 120 21.58 -13.24 -7.22
C ASP A 120 22.17 -11.91 -7.74
N GLY A 121 21.94 -10.80 -7.00
CA GLY A 121 22.43 -9.48 -7.40
C GLY A 121 21.67 -8.83 -8.56
N LEU A 122 20.59 -9.46 -9.04
CA LEU A 122 19.64 -8.87 -9.99
C LEU A 122 18.32 -8.58 -9.30
N CYS A 123 17.74 -7.43 -9.64
CA CYS A 123 16.35 -7.15 -9.30
C CYS A 123 15.45 -7.99 -10.21
N VAL A 124 14.95 -9.09 -9.68
CA VAL A 124 13.93 -9.92 -10.32
C VAL A 124 12.57 -9.46 -9.84
N VAL A 125 11.54 -9.58 -10.68
CA VAL A 125 10.16 -9.41 -10.21
C VAL A 125 9.96 -10.33 -9.02
N GLU A 126 9.48 -9.75 -7.92
CA GLU A 126 9.15 -10.52 -6.74
C GLU A 126 8.12 -11.55 -7.19
N GLU A 127 8.52 -12.81 -7.24
CA GLU A 127 7.61 -13.94 -7.30
C GLU A 127 6.87 -14.06 -5.94
N ASN A 128 6.36 -12.94 -5.44
CA ASN A 128 5.04 -12.99 -4.86
C ASN A 128 4.20 -13.49 -6.03
N GLU A 129 3.76 -14.73 -5.88
CA GLU A 129 3.01 -15.52 -6.84
C GLU A 129 2.13 -14.62 -7.72
N ARG A 130 1.97 -14.95 -9.01
CA ARG A 130 1.13 -14.26 -10.01
C ARG A 130 -0.34 -14.10 -9.57
N GLY A 131 -0.60 -13.41 -8.46
CA GLY A 131 -1.33 -14.04 -7.36
C GLY A 131 -1.88 -13.06 -6.32
N GLY A 132 -2.07 -11.78 -6.69
CA GLY A 132 -2.76 -10.79 -5.86
C GLY A 132 -3.89 -10.02 -6.56
N GLY A 133 -3.92 -10.05 -7.89
CA GLY A 133 -4.86 -9.28 -8.70
C GLY A 133 -6.09 -10.07 -9.15
N CYS A 134 -7.23 -9.38 -9.32
CA CYS A 134 -8.41 -9.96 -9.94
C CYS A 134 -8.23 -10.05 -11.48
N LEU A 135 -7.35 -10.91 -11.98
CA LEU A 135 -6.91 -10.98 -13.38
C LEU A 135 -8.07 -11.09 -14.38
N ILE A 136 -8.98 -12.04 -14.16
CA ILE A 136 -10.18 -12.25 -15.01
C ILE A 136 -11.08 -11.02 -14.98
N ALA A 137 -11.39 -10.50 -13.79
CA ALA A 137 -12.24 -9.31 -13.67
C ALA A 137 -11.58 -8.09 -14.32
N THR A 138 -10.25 -7.97 -14.23
CA THR A 138 -9.48 -6.87 -14.83
C THR A 138 -9.51 -6.94 -16.35
N ALA A 139 -9.37 -8.14 -16.92
CA ALA A 139 -9.51 -8.35 -18.36
C ALA A 139 -10.95 -8.04 -18.83
N ALA A 140 -11.95 -8.48 -18.07
CA ALA A 140 -13.37 -8.24 -18.31
C ALA A 140 -13.75 -6.75 -18.25
N TYR A 141 -13.36 -6.03 -17.20
CA TYR A 141 -13.76 -4.64 -16.96
C TYR A 141 -12.75 -3.59 -17.45
N GLY A 142 -11.57 -4.03 -17.90
CA GLY A 142 -10.56 -3.20 -18.55
C GLY A 142 -9.65 -2.39 -17.63
N SER A 143 -9.91 -2.39 -16.31
CA SER A 143 -9.06 -1.71 -15.33
C SER A 143 -9.23 -2.33 -13.96
N GLU A 144 -8.13 -2.49 -13.23
CA GLU A 144 -8.14 -2.85 -11.80
C GLU A 144 -8.85 -1.81 -10.93
N MET A 145 -8.96 -0.57 -11.44
CA MET A 145 -9.67 0.53 -10.77
C MET A 145 -11.14 0.61 -11.19
N ALA A 146 -11.65 -0.36 -11.94
CA ALA A 146 -13.07 -0.39 -12.28
C ALA A 146 -13.93 -0.54 -11.01
N PRO A 147 -15.08 0.16 -10.91
CA PRO A 147 -15.94 0.13 -9.72
C PRO A 147 -16.35 -1.29 -9.29
N GLN A 148 -16.57 -2.19 -10.25
CA GLN A 148 -16.94 -3.58 -10.00
C GLN A 148 -15.83 -4.37 -9.30
N ILE A 149 -14.57 -4.07 -9.61
CA ILE A 149 -13.40 -4.73 -9.02
C ILE A 149 -13.11 -4.16 -7.65
N GLN A 150 -13.24 -2.84 -7.50
CA GLN A 150 -13.10 -2.19 -6.20
C GLN A 150 -14.17 -2.67 -5.21
N PHE A 151 -15.41 -2.81 -5.67
CA PHE A 151 -16.47 -3.43 -4.89
C PHE A 151 -16.10 -4.84 -4.39
N LEU A 152 -15.52 -5.70 -5.24
CA LEU A 152 -15.06 -7.03 -4.81
C LEU A 152 -13.91 -6.94 -3.80
N ARG A 153 -12.99 -5.99 -3.97
CA ARG A 153 -11.88 -5.76 -3.04
C ARG A 153 -12.39 -5.28 -1.68
N GLU A 154 -13.33 -4.36 -1.65
CA GLU A 154 -13.95 -3.87 -0.42
C GLU A 154 -14.66 -4.99 0.34
N ILE A 155 -15.47 -5.82 -0.34
CA ILE A 155 -16.10 -6.99 0.29
C ILE A 155 -15.06 -7.96 0.83
N ARG A 156 -14.02 -8.25 0.03
CA ARG A 156 -12.94 -9.16 0.45
C ARG A 156 -12.25 -8.61 1.69
N ASP A 157 -11.81 -7.36 1.66
CA ASP A 157 -10.93 -6.78 2.68
C ASP A 157 -11.69 -6.42 3.97
N ASN A 158 -12.92 -5.89 3.84
CA ASN A 158 -13.69 -5.40 4.97
C ASN A 158 -14.67 -6.43 5.55
N THR A 159 -14.99 -7.51 4.82
CA THR A 159 -15.95 -8.52 5.28
C THR A 159 -15.31 -9.90 5.36
N VAL A 160 -14.77 -10.39 4.25
CA VAL A 160 -14.32 -11.80 4.17
C VAL A 160 -13.04 -12.02 4.97
N LEU A 161 -12.04 -11.14 4.83
CA LEU A 161 -10.75 -11.26 5.53
C LEU A 161 -10.80 -10.84 7.00
N GLN A 162 -11.93 -10.29 7.47
CA GLN A 162 -12.14 -9.99 8.89
C GLN A 162 -12.50 -11.24 9.71
N THR A 163 -12.71 -12.38 9.05
CA THR A 163 -13.09 -13.65 9.68
C THR A 163 -12.05 -14.74 9.40
N GLU A 164 -11.89 -15.67 10.33
CA GLU A 164 -10.97 -16.82 10.18
C GLU A 164 -11.45 -17.73 9.05
N SER A 165 -12.75 -18.01 9.02
CA SER A 165 -13.38 -18.83 7.99
C SER A 165 -13.25 -18.23 6.59
N GLY A 166 -13.44 -16.91 6.44
CA GLY A 166 -13.27 -16.22 5.18
C GLY A 166 -11.81 -16.16 4.71
N THR A 167 -10.86 -15.99 5.63
CA THR A 167 -9.42 -16.01 5.32
C THR A 167 -8.97 -17.39 4.81
N SER A 168 -9.42 -18.46 5.46
CA SER A 168 -9.15 -19.84 5.02
C SER A 168 -9.75 -20.13 3.65
N PHE A 169 -11.01 -19.71 3.42
CA PHE A 169 -11.65 -19.81 2.11
C PHE A 169 -10.87 -19.07 1.02
N MET A 170 -10.49 -17.82 1.27
CA MET A 170 -9.75 -17.00 0.30
C MET A 170 -8.37 -17.58 -0.02
N THR A 171 -7.71 -18.22 0.94
CA THR A 171 -6.44 -18.92 0.71
C THR A 171 -6.62 -20.06 -0.30
N GLY A 172 -7.59 -20.94 -0.09
CA GLY A 172 -7.87 -22.05 -1.00
C GLY A 172 -8.40 -21.57 -2.36
N PHE A 173 -9.28 -20.56 -2.35
CA PHE A 173 -9.80 -19.94 -3.56
C PHE A 173 -8.68 -19.34 -4.40
N ASN A 174 -7.76 -18.58 -3.80
CA ASN A 174 -6.64 -17.95 -4.51
C ASN A 174 -5.76 -18.99 -5.19
N GLN A 175 -5.41 -20.07 -4.48
CA GLN A 175 -4.62 -21.16 -5.05
C GLN A 175 -5.26 -21.74 -6.32
N PHE A 176 -6.57 -21.99 -6.27
CA PHE A 176 -7.31 -22.48 -7.43
C PHE A 176 -7.42 -21.40 -8.51
N TYR A 177 -7.82 -20.19 -8.16
CA TYR A 177 -8.04 -19.05 -9.04
C TYR A 177 -6.79 -18.70 -9.87
N TYR A 178 -5.63 -18.60 -9.23
CA TYR A 178 -4.38 -18.25 -9.92
C TYR A 178 -3.80 -19.39 -10.76
N SER A 179 -4.27 -20.62 -10.58
CA SER A 179 -3.86 -21.74 -11.44
C SER A 179 -4.38 -21.65 -12.88
N PHE A 180 -5.50 -20.94 -13.11
CA PHE A 180 -6.10 -20.83 -14.45
C PHE A 180 -6.36 -19.39 -14.90
N SER A 181 -6.45 -18.43 -13.98
CA SER A 181 -6.83 -17.05 -14.31
C SER A 181 -5.92 -16.33 -15.30
N PRO A 182 -4.59 -16.56 -15.37
CA PRO A 182 -3.76 -15.93 -16.40
C PRO A 182 -4.18 -16.31 -17.81
N VAL A 183 -4.42 -17.60 -18.05
CA VAL A 183 -4.81 -18.15 -19.36
C VAL A 183 -6.17 -17.59 -19.80
N ILE A 184 -7.12 -17.51 -18.87
CA ILE A 184 -8.45 -16.93 -19.16
C ILE A 184 -8.32 -15.43 -19.46
N ALA A 185 -7.54 -14.69 -18.67
CA ALA A 185 -7.35 -13.26 -18.87
C ALA A 185 -6.62 -12.92 -20.18
N ASP A 186 -5.69 -13.78 -20.63
CA ASP A 186 -5.08 -13.69 -21.96
C ASP A 186 -6.14 -13.92 -23.05
N TYR A 187 -6.96 -14.96 -22.91
CA TYR A 187 -8.00 -15.29 -23.88
C TYR A 187 -9.09 -14.21 -24.00
N GLU A 188 -9.46 -13.54 -22.90
CA GLU A 188 -10.35 -12.37 -22.89
C GLU A 188 -9.79 -11.18 -23.67
N ARG A 189 -8.47 -10.96 -23.61
CA ARG A 189 -7.81 -9.87 -24.36
C ARG A 189 -7.83 -10.12 -25.86
N GLU A 190 -7.77 -11.38 -26.28
CA GLU A 190 -7.81 -11.77 -27.69
C GLU A 190 -9.23 -11.81 -28.27
N ASN A 191 -10.25 -12.06 -27.43
CA ASN A 191 -11.61 -12.35 -27.89
C ASN A 191 -12.66 -11.42 -27.23
N PRO A 192 -13.04 -10.31 -27.89
CA PRO A 192 -14.03 -9.37 -27.34
C PRO A 192 -15.40 -9.98 -27.01
N ALA A 193 -15.85 -10.97 -27.79
CA ALA A 193 -17.10 -11.68 -27.51
C ALA A 193 -17.02 -12.56 -26.26
N PHE A 194 -15.86 -13.18 -26.03
CA PHE A 194 -15.62 -13.96 -24.81
C PHE A 194 -15.55 -13.05 -23.59
N LYS A 195 -14.87 -11.91 -23.69
CA LYS A 195 -14.85 -10.87 -22.66
C LYS A 195 -16.27 -10.45 -22.23
N GLU A 196 -17.17 -10.17 -23.17
CA GLU A 196 -18.56 -9.82 -22.83
C GLU A 196 -19.32 -10.99 -22.20
N THR A 197 -19.02 -12.22 -22.61
CA THR A 197 -19.58 -13.42 -21.97
C THR A 197 -19.09 -13.54 -20.52
N VAL A 198 -17.81 -13.29 -20.25
CA VAL A 198 -17.24 -13.27 -18.90
C VAL A 198 -17.88 -12.17 -18.06
N LYS A 199 -18.07 -10.95 -18.59
CA LYS A 199 -18.79 -9.88 -17.87
C LYS A 199 -20.21 -10.27 -17.51
N LEU A 200 -20.95 -10.85 -18.46
CA LEU A 200 -22.30 -11.37 -18.21
C LEU A 200 -22.28 -12.46 -17.14
N ALA A 201 -21.29 -13.36 -17.20
CA ALA A 201 -21.11 -14.41 -16.21
C ALA A 201 -20.73 -13.85 -14.84
N LEU A 202 -19.95 -12.77 -14.72
CA LEU A 202 -19.57 -12.18 -13.42
C LEU A 202 -20.70 -11.36 -12.77
N THR A 203 -21.68 -10.91 -13.55
CA THR A 203 -22.74 -10.01 -13.07
C THR A 203 -23.60 -10.63 -11.95
N PRO A 204 -24.13 -11.87 -12.07
CA PRO A 204 -24.89 -12.51 -11.01
C PRO A 204 -24.09 -12.63 -9.70
N MET A 205 -22.81 -13.02 -9.78
CA MET A 205 -21.91 -13.08 -8.64
C MET A 205 -21.77 -11.73 -7.96
N LEU A 206 -21.47 -10.65 -8.70
CA LEU A 206 -21.36 -9.30 -8.15
C LEU A 206 -22.63 -8.87 -7.42
N THR A 207 -23.81 -9.12 -8.02
CA THR A 207 -25.09 -8.76 -7.39
C THR A 207 -25.37 -9.57 -6.13
N SER A 208 -25.03 -10.86 -6.12
CA SER A 208 -25.21 -11.69 -4.92
C SER A 208 -24.28 -11.29 -3.77
N LEU A 209 -23.04 -10.88 -4.07
CA LEU A 209 -22.10 -10.41 -3.06
C LEU A 209 -22.46 -9.04 -2.51
N ALA A 210 -23.20 -8.22 -3.26
CA ALA A 210 -23.71 -6.94 -2.78
C ALA A 210 -24.63 -7.09 -1.56
N ILE A 211 -25.24 -8.27 -1.38
CA ILE A 211 -26.05 -8.57 -0.20
C ILE A 211 -25.21 -8.53 1.08
N LEU A 212 -23.91 -8.89 1.02
CA LEU A 212 -23.01 -8.89 2.19
C LEU A 212 -22.78 -7.49 2.76
N ASN A 213 -22.94 -6.42 1.97
CA ASN A 213 -22.83 -5.04 2.47
C ASN A 213 -24.06 -4.57 3.26
N TYR A 214 -25.17 -5.30 3.19
CA TYR A 214 -26.42 -4.93 3.86
C TYR A 214 -26.71 -5.78 5.09
N VAL A 215 -25.86 -6.77 5.39
CA VAL A 215 -25.99 -7.63 6.55
C VAL A 215 -24.81 -7.38 7.47
N ASP A 216 -25.09 -7.06 8.72
CA ASP A 216 -24.06 -7.00 9.76
C ASP A 216 -23.67 -8.43 10.13
N ILE A 217 -22.40 -8.77 9.91
CA ILE A 217 -21.84 -10.10 10.21
C ILE A 217 -21.06 -9.96 11.51
N ASP A 218 -21.70 -10.33 12.61
CA ASP A 218 -21.13 -10.16 13.95
C ASP A 218 -20.45 -11.45 14.45
N SER A 219 -20.55 -12.55 13.70
CA SER A 219 -19.98 -13.85 14.08
C SER A 219 -19.47 -14.70 12.90
N GLU A 220 -18.51 -15.59 13.19
CA GLU A 220 -17.99 -16.59 12.24
C GLU A 220 -19.09 -17.50 11.67
N ALA A 221 -20.07 -17.88 12.50
CA ALA A 221 -21.17 -18.74 12.10
C ALA A 221 -22.08 -18.07 11.05
N GLU A 222 -22.32 -16.77 11.21
CA GLU A 222 -23.06 -15.97 10.24
C GLU A 222 -22.27 -15.80 8.94
N MET A 223 -20.97 -15.53 9.01
CA MET A 223 -20.13 -15.44 7.80
C MET A 223 -20.16 -16.75 7.01
N LEU A 224 -19.99 -17.88 7.68
CA LEU A 224 -20.10 -19.19 7.04
C LEU A 224 -21.50 -19.43 6.45
N GLY A 225 -22.55 -19.08 7.18
CA GLY A 225 -23.94 -19.22 6.73
C GLY A 225 -24.23 -18.41 5.47
N TYR A 226 -23.89 -17.12 5.49
CA TYR A 226 -24.06 -16.23 4.34
C TYR A 226 -23.15 -16.61 3.18
N GLY A 227 -21.90 -16.99 3.44
CA GLY A 227 -20.96 -17.47 2.44
C GLY A 227 -21.48 -18.71 1.70
N ILE A 228 -21.92 -19.73 2.43
CA ILE A 228 -22.54 -20.93 1.85
C ILE A 228 -23.82 -20.57 1.09
N GLY A 229 -24.67 -19.70 1.66
CA GLY A 229 -25.89 -19.23 1.02
C GLY A 229 -25.64 -18.56 -0.34
N ILE A 230 -24.64 -17.68 -0.41
CA ILE A 230 -24.25 -16.99 -1.65
C ILE A 230 -23.67 -17.97 -2.67
N ILE A 231 -22.84 -18.92 -2.24
CA ILE A 231 -22.31 -19.96 -3.15
C ILE A 231 -23.46 -20.78 -3.74
N LEU A 232 -24.41 -21.24 -2.92
CA LEU A 232 -25.58 -21.99 -3.37
C LEU A 232 -26.48 -21.16 -4.29
N LEU A 233 -26.67 -19.88 -3.98
CA LEU A 233 -27.43 -18.94 -4.82
C LEU A 233 -26.77 -18.80 -6.20
N ASN A 234 -25.46 -18.61 -6.25
CA ASN A 234 -24.70 -18.52 -7.50
C ASN A 234 -24.81 -19.81 -8.31
N ILE A 235 -24.60 -20.98 -7.69
CA ILE A 235 -24.76 -22.28 -8.36
C ILE A 235 -26.19 -22.41 -8.93
N GLY A 236 -27.21 -22.03 -8.16
CA GLY A 236 -28.60 -22.00 -8.62
C GLY A 236 -28.79 -21.11 -9.85
N MET A 237 -28.22 -19.90 -9.82
CA MET A 237 -28.31 -18.96 -10.93
C MET A 237 -27.55 -19.42 -12.18
N TYR A 238 -26.37 -20.03 -12.05
CA TYR A 238 -25.56 -20.46 -13.19
C TYR A 238 -26.04 -21.75 -13.84
N PHE A 239 -26.60 -22.69 -13.07
CA PHE A 239 -26.94 -24.02 -13.57
C PHE A 239 -28.44 -24.28 -13.62
N VAL A 240 -29.17 -23.94 -12.56
CA VAL A 240 -30.60 -24.29 -12.44
C VAL A 240 -31.46 -23.39 -13.31
N ALA A 241 -31.25 -22.07 -13.26
CA ALA A 241 -32.05 -21.12 -14.04
C ALA A 241 -31.92 -21.36 -15.57
N PRO A 242 -30.71 -21.50 -16.16
CA PRO A 242 -30.56 -21.86 -17.56
C PRO A 242 -31.19 -23.23 -17.90
N ALA A 243 -31.04 -24.24 -17.03
CA ALA A 243 -31.63 -25.56 -17.27
C ALA A 243 -33.17 -25.51 -17.34
N ILE A 244 -33.82 -24.75 -16.44
CA ILE A 244 -35.28 -24.56 -16.47
C ILE A 244 -35.70 -23.83 -17.75
N ILE A 245 -34.97 -22.79 -18.16
CA ILE A 245 -35.25 -22.06 -19.40
C ILE A 245 -35.16 -23.01 -20.61
N ILE A 246 -34.10 -23.80 -20.71
CA ILE A 246 -33.90 -24.79 -21.79
C ILE A 246 -35.03 -25.82 -21.80
N MET A 247 -35.38 -26.38 -20.64
CA MET A 247 -36.48 -27.34 -20.51
C MET A 247 -37.82 -26.72 -20.93
N LYS A 248 -38.09 -25.47 -20.54
CA LYS A 248 -39.34 -24.77 -20.89
C LYS A 248 -39.42 -24.42 -22.38
N ILE A 249 -38.28 -24.10 -23.02
CA ILE A 249 -38.21 -23.89 -24.47
C ILE A 249 -38.42 -25.22 -25.20
N LYS A 250 -37.75 -26.29 -24.75
CA LYS A 250 -37.89 -27.64 -25.32
C LYS A 250 -39.32 -28.17 -25.20
N ASN A 251 -39.98 -27.97 -24.06
CA ASN A 251 -41.36 -28.41 -23.84
C ASN A 251 -42.41 -27.49 -24.49
N ARG A 252 -42.01 -26.35 -25.07
CA ARG A 252 -42.87 -25.47 -25.88
C ARG A 252 -42.81 -25.77 -27.38
N LYS A 253 -41.84 -26.60 -27.81
CA LYS A 253 -41.83 -27.23 -29.14
C LYS A 253 -42.50 -28.59 -29.05
#